data_AF-A0A436G636-F1
#
_entry.id   AF-A0A436G636-F1
#
_cell.length_a   1.000
_cell.length_b   1.000
_cell.length_c   1.000
_cell.angle_alpha   90.00
_cell.angle_beta   90.00
_cell.angle_gamma   90.00
#
_symmetry.space_group_name_H-M   'P 1'
#
loop_
_entity.id
_entity.type
_entity.pdbx_description
1 polymer ?
#
loop_
_entity_poly.entity_id
_entity_poly.type
_entity_poly.pdbx_seq_one_letter_code
_entity_poly.pdbx_strand_id
1 'polypeptide(L)'
;MYVGRSYKIVDFALWSRRSVIYMVVVSGLAVAAYRLPGIAGFSVPWSVVLVLGTTVSLVAGFKNSQVFTRSSDALQAFTQITASSRLWSNFCRDFLDAPTARQLIYRHIAWMTALRFSLRRPMPW
;
A
#
# COMPACT_ATOMS: atom_id res chain seq x y z
N MET A 1 1.68 -5.44 -3.56
CA MET A 1 0.72 -6.17 -2.70
C MET A 1 1.21 -7.60 -2.56
N TYR A 2 1.58 -8.02 -1.35
CA TYR A 2 1.91 -9.42 -1.09
C TYR A 2 0.59 -10.22 -1.11
N VAL A 3 0.45 -11.14 -2.08
CA VAL A 3 -0.74 -11.98 -2.29
C VAL A 3 -0.51 -13.36 -1.66
N GLY A 4 0.08 -13.40 -0.47
CA GLY A 4 0.43 -14.63 0.25
C GLY A 4 -0.44 -14.84 1.48
N ARG A 5 -0.79 -16.10 1.77
CA ARG A 5 -1.68 -16.52 2.87
C ARG A 5 -1.13 -16.23 4.28
N SER A 6 0.18 -16.04 4.41
CA SER A 6 0.86 -15.64 5.65
C SER A 6 2.16 -14.87 5.33
N TYR A 7 2.38 -13.74 6.00
CA TYR A 7 3.65 -13.00 5.94
C TYR A 7 4.63 -13.69 6.89
N LYS A 8 5.68 -14.34 6.38
CA LYS A 8 6.69 -14.97 7.24
C LYS A 8 7.58 -13.87 7.83
N ILE A 9 7.95 -14.03 9.10
CA ILE A 9 8.84 -13.10 9.81
C ILE A 9 10.20 -12.97 9.08
N VAL A 10 10.65 -14.05 8.45
CA VAL A 10 11.91 -14.08 7.68
C VAL A 10 11.84 -13.19 6.44
N ASP A 11 10.71 -13.17 5.73
CA ASP A 11 10.53 -12.32 4.53
C ASP A 11 10.51 -10.83 4.92
N PHE A 12 9.88 -10.53 6.06
CA PHE A 12 9.91 -9.18 6.63
C PHE A 12 11.31 -8.75 7.08
N ALA A 13 12.06 -9.65 7.72
CA ALA A 13 13.43 -9.39 8.15
C ALA A 13 14.38 -9.19 6.95
N LEU A 14 14.23 -9.98 5.90
CA LEU A 14 15.01 -9.84 4.67
C LEU A 14 14.71 -8.52 3.94
N TRP A 15 13.44 -8.12 3.91
CA TRP A 15 13.02 -6.85 3.31
C TRP A 15 13.51 -5.64 4.10
N SER A 16 13.49 -5.70 5.43
CA SER A 16 13.96 -4.62 6.31
C SER A 16 15.48 -4.59 6.51
N ARG A 17 16.21 -5.62 6.03
CA ARG A 17 17.65 -5.83 6.27
C ARG A 17 18.50 -4.57 6.04
N ARG A 18 18.29 -3.84 4.94
CA ARG A 18 19.08 -2.62 4.65
C ARG A 18 18.86 -1.53 5.70
N SER A 19 17.62 -1.33 6.14
CA SER A 19 17.27 -0.33 7.15
C SER A 19 17.83 -0.70 8.52
N VAL A 20 17.77 -1.98 8.88
CA VAL A 20 18.31 -2.49 10.15
C VAL A 20 19.83 -2.35 10.19
N ILE A 21 20.53 -2.74 9.12
CA ILE A 21 21.99 -2.59 9.03
C ILE A 21 22.38 -1.12 9.16
N TYR A 22 21.68 -0.21 8.48
CA TYR A 22 21.96 1.23 8.59
C TYR A 22 21.79 1.73 10.03
N MET A 23 20.70 1.38 10.71
CA MET A 23 20.47 1.74 12.11
C MET A 23 21.55 1.20 13.06
N VAL A 24 21.96 -0.07 12.88
CA VAL A 24 23.01 -0.69 13.69
C VAL A 24 24.36 -0.01 13.48
N VAL A 25 24.73 0.29 12.23
CA VAL A 25 25.99 0.98 11.90
C VAL A 25 26.02 2.38 12.50
N VAL A 26 24.95 3.17 12.33
CA VAL A 26 24.86 4.54 12.89
C VAL A 26 24.90 4.51 14.41
N SER A 27 24.17 3.59 15.04
CA SER A 27 24.17 3.44 16.50
C SER A 27 25.54 2.99 17.02
N GLY A 28 26.20 2.06 16.33
CA GLY A 28 27.56 1.62 16.65
C GLY A 28 28.58 2.76 16.54
N LEU A 29 28.50 3.57 15.49
CA LEU A 29 29.33 4.76 15.32
C LEU A 29 29.10 5.78 16.44
N ALA A 30 27.85 6.02 16.84
CA ALA A 30 27.53 6.93 17.94
C ALA A 30 28.12 6.44 19.28
N VAL A 31 28.03 5.13 19.57
CA VAL A 31 28.63 4.53 20.77
C VAL A 31 30.16 4.60 20.74
N ALA A 32 30.78 4.35 19.57
CA ALA A 32 32.22 4.46 19.40
C ALA A 32 32.70 5.92 19.57
N ALA A 33 31.98 6.89 19.03
CA ALA A 33 32.28 8.31 19.18
C ALA A 33 32.17 8.78 20.65
N TYR A 34 31.21 8.26 21.42
CA TYR A 34 31.08 8.58 22.85
C TYR A 34 32.28 8.12 23.69
N ARG A 35 33.02 7.09 23.24
CA ARG A 35 34.25 6.63 23.91
C ARG A 35 35.46 7.51 23.66
N LEU A 36 35.38 8.51 22.77
CA LEU A 36 36.48 9.44 22.49
C LEU A 36 36.59 10.51 23.60
N PRO A 37 37.81 10.84 24.05
CA PRO A 37 38.06 11.65 25.25
C PRO A 37 37.56 13.11 25.20
N GLY A 38 37.09 13.59 24.04
CA GLY A 38 36.52 14.94 23.87
C GLY A 38 34.99 15.03 23.92
N ILE A 39 34.26 13.90 23.92
CA ILE A 39 32.80 13.85 23.75
C ILE A 39 32.11 13.22 24.98
N ALA A 40 32.88 12.77 25.97
CA ALA A 40 32.41 12.00 27.13
C ALA A 40 31.37 12.70 28.05
N GLY A 41 31.03 13.97 27.79
CA GLY A 41 29.97 14.71 28.48
C GLY A 41 28.73 15.04 27.63
N PHE A 42 28.72 14.67 26.34
CA PHE A 42 27.60 14.98 25.45
C PHE A 42 26.45 13.99 25.70
N SER A 43 25.36 14.48 26.30
CA SER A 43 24.14 13.72 26.53
C SER A 43 23.01 14.32 25.70
N VAL A 44 22.33 13.48 24.92
CA VAL A 44 21.11 13.87 24.22
C VAL A 44 19.96 13.85 25.21
N PRO A 45 19.21 14.95 25.41
CA PRO A 45 18.06 14.97 26.29
C PRO A 45 16.99 13.97 25.83
N TRP A 46 16.55 13.10 26.74
CA TRP A 46 15.55 12.08 26.44
C TRP A 46 14.22 12.67 25.97
N SER A 47 13.86 13.87 26.46
CA SER A 47 12.66 14.61 26.04
C SER A 47 12.64 14.88 24.53
N VAL A 48 13.79 15.25 23.94
CA VAL A 48 13.89 15.53 22.50
C VAL A 48 13.67 14.25 21.69
N VAL A 49 14.26 13.14 22.11
CA VAL A 49 14.08 11.82 21.47
C VAL A 49 12.61 11.41 21.52
N LEU A 50 11.94 11.60 22.65
CA LEU A 50 10.54 11.25 22.84
C LEU A 50 9.60 12.10 21.96
N VAL A 51 9.84 13.41 21.87
CA VAL A 51 9.04 14.31 21.00
C VAL A 51 9.24 13.97 19.52
N LEU A 52 10.47 13.71 19.09
CA LEU A 52 10.76 13.32 17.70
C LEU A 52 10.14 11.96 17.37
N GLY A 53 10.29 10.96 18.25
CA GLY A 53 9.74 9.62 18.05
C GLY A 53 8.21 9.61 17.98
N THR A 54 7.54 10.35 18.86
CA THR A 54 6.07 10.48 18.85
C THR A 54 5.58 11.18 17.59
N THR A 55 6.22 12.28 17.18
CA THR A 55 5.86 13.03 15.97
C THR A 55 6.00 12.18 14.71
N VAL A 56 7.14 11.49 14.53
CA VAL A 56 7.36 10.61 13.37
C VAL A 56 6.37 9.45 13.35
N SER A 57 6.07 8.86 14.51
CA SER A 57 5.10 7.75 14.62
C SER A 57 3.68 8.20 14.25
N LEU A 58 3.25 9.39 14.70
CA LEU A 58 1.95 9.95 14.36
C LEU A 58 1.84 10.25 12.85
N VAL A 59 2.86 10.89 12.27
CA VAL A 59 2.88 11.18 10.82
C VAL A 59 2.82 9.89 10.00
N ALA A 60 3.60 8.88 10.37
CA ALA A 60 3.56 7.56 9.72
C ALA A 60 2.18 6.91 9.88
N GLY A 61 1.57 7.00 11.07
CA GLY A 61 0.22 6.50 11.34
C GLY A 61 -0.85 7.15 10.48
N PHE A 62 -0.87 8.48 10.40
CA PHE A 62 -1.81 9.22 9.55
C PHE A 62 -1.62 8.89 8.07
N LYS A 63 -0.37 8.81 7.59
CA LYS A 63 -0.08 8.45 6.21
C LYS A 63 -0.55 7.03 5.90
N ASN A 64 -0.32 6.07 6.80
CA ASN A 64 -0.77 4.69 6.62
C ASN A 64 -2.30 4.59 6.58
N SER A 65 -2.98 5.32 7.45
CA SER A 65 -4.45 5.39 7.45
C SER A 65 -4.99 5.88 6.11
N GLN A 66 -4.41 6.96 5.55
CA GLN A 66 -4.81 7.48 4.23
C GLN A 66 -4.58 6.48 3.09
N VAL A 67 -3.44 5.77 3.09
CA VAL A 67 -3.14 4.74 2.09
C VAL A 67 -4.12 3.57 2.20
N PHE A 68 -4.45 3.17 3.42
CA PHE A 68 -5.43 2.13 3.67
C PHE A 68 -6.81 2.52 3.14
N THR A 69 -7.31 3.72 3.46
CA THR A 69 -8.58 4.24 2.94
C THR A 69 -8.62 4.24 1.41
N ARG A 70 -7.57 4.75 0.74
CA ARG A 70 -7.50 4.74 -0.73
C ARG A 70 -7.55 3.32 -1.31
N SER A 71 -6.94 2.36 -0.62
CA SER A 71 -6.94 0.95 -1.04
C SER A 71 -8.32 0.31 -0.84
N SER A 72 -9.01 0.62 0.26
CA SER A 72 -10.38 0.14 0.50
C SER A 72 -11.38 0.76 -0.47
N ASP A 73 -11.26 2.06 -0.78
CA ASP A 73 -12.14 2.75 -1.73
C ASP A 73 -11.99 2.15 -3.14
N ALA A 74 -10.76 1.85 -3.56
CA ALA A 74 -10.51 1.16 -4.81
C ALA A 74 -11.16 -0.24 -4.84
N LEU A 75 -11.02 -1.03 -3.76
CA LEU A 75 -11.67 -2.34 -3.64
C LEU A 75 -13.21 -2.22 -3.68
N GLN A 76 -13.77 -1.23 -3.00
CA GLN A 76 -15.21 -0.96 -3.01
C GLN A 76 -15.70 -0.62 -4.42
N ALA A 77 -15.00 0.24 -5.15
CA ALA A 77 -15.33 0.58 -6.53
C ALA A 77 -15.32 -0.66 -7.44
N PHE A 78 -14.30 -1.52 -7.35
CA PHE A 78 -14.26 -2.77 -8.11
C PHE A 78 -15.37 -3.76 -7.73
N THR A 79 -15.75 -3.80 -6.45
CA THR A 79 -16.86 -4.62 -5.97
C THR A 79 -18.19 -4.14 -6.55
N GLN A 80 -18.42 -2.83 -6.57
CA GLN A 80 -19.60 -2.21 -7.18
C GLN A 80 -19.67 -2.50 -8.69
N ILE A 81 -18.55 -2.30 -9.41
CA ILE A 81 -18.46 -2.63 -10.85
C ILE A 81 -18.85 -4.09 -11.08
N THR A 82 -18.35 -5.02 -10.26
CA THR A 82 -18.65 -6.46 -10.40
C THR A 82 -20.13 -6.75 -10.17
N ALA A 83 -20.74 -6.15 -9.14
CA ALA A 83 -22.16 -6.31 -8.85
C ALA A 83 -23.04 -5.76 -10.00
N SER A 84 -22.79 -4.53 -10.45
CA SER A 84 -23.51 -3.91 -11.57
C SER A 84 -23.32 -4.69 -12.87
N SER A 85 -22.14 -5.25 -13.13
CA SER A 85 -21.86 -6.08 -14.31
C SER A 85 -22.72 -7.36 -14.35
N ARG A 86 -22.93 -7.98 -13.18
CA ARG A 86 -23.78 -9.18 -13.06
C ARG A 86 -25.25 -8.83 -13.27
N LEU A 87 -25.72 -7.75 -12.64
CA LEU A 87 -27.08 -7.25 -12.85
C LEU A 87 -27.33 -6.91 -14.33
N TRP A 88 -26.41 -6.18 -14.96
CA TRP A 88 -26.47 -5.88 -16.39
C TRP A 88 -26.57 -7.13 -17.26
N SER A 89 -25.76 -8.15 -16.97
CA SER A 89 -25.77 -9.41 -17.73
C SER A 89 -27.07 -10.18 -17.56
N ASN A 90 -27.66 -10.18 -16.36
CA ASN A 90 -28.97 -10.78 -16.11
C ASN A 90 -30.08 -10.03 -16.87
N PHE A 91 -30.10 -8.69 -16.79
CA PHE A 91 -31.05 -7.90 -17.57
C PHE A 91 -30.93 -8.13 -19.07
N CYS A 92 -29.70 -8.24 -19.59
CA CYS A 92 -29.49 -8.56 -20.99
C CYS A 92 -30.08 -9.91 -21.37
N ARG A 93 -29.97 -10.92 -20.51
CA ARG A 93 -30.46 -12.28 -20.78
C ARG A 93 -31.97 -12.41 -20.64
N ASP A 94 -32.57 -11.70 -19.69
CA ASP A 94 -33.98 -11.87 -19.36
C ASP A 94 -34.90 -11.05 -20.28
N PHE A 95 -34.43 -9.89 -20.78
CA PHE A 95 -35.26 -8.93 -21.50
C PHE A 95 -34.93 -8.77 -22.99
N LEU A 96 -33.85 -9.37 -23.51
CA LEU A 96 -33.45 -9.25 -24.92
C LEU A 96 -33.28 -10.61 -25.60
N ASP A 97 -33.35 -10.60 -26.93
CA ASP A 97 -33.04 -11.76 -27.76
C ASP A 97 -31.59 -12.22 -27.56
N ALA A 98 -31.37 -13.53 -27.63
CA ALA A 98 -30.06 -14.16 -27.46
C ALA A 98 -28.89 -13.50 -28.26
N PRO A 99 -29.03 -13.16 -29.56
CA PRO A 99 -27.95 -12.51 -30.30
C PRO A 99 -27.63 -11.10 -29.77
N THR A 100 -28.64 -10.31 -29.46
CA THR A 100 -28.51 -8.94 -28.96
C THR A 100 -27.91 -8.92 -27.55
N ALA A 101 -28.39 -9.80 -26.67
CA ALA A 101 -27.86 -10.00 -25.32
C ALA A 101 -26.37 -10.36 -25.35
N ARG A 102 -25.99 -11.30 -26.24
CA ARG A 102 -24.60 -11.73 -26.41
C ARG A 102 -23.69 -10.58 -26.85
N GLN A 103 -24.15 -9.77 -27.81
CA GLN A 103 -23.39 -8.61 -28.29
C GLN A 103 -23.15 -7.58 -27.17
N LEU A 104 -24.17 -7.25 -26.38
CA LEU A 104 -24.06 -6.30 -25.27
C LEU A 104 -23.12 -6.80 -24.17
N ILE A 105 -23.20 -8.09 -23.81
CA ILE A 105 -22.30 -8.69 -22.81
C ILE A 105 -20.84 -8.63 -23.28
N TYR A 106 -20.55 -8.98 -24.54
CA TYR A 106 -19.18 -8.88 -25.06
C TYR A 106 -18.66 -7.44 -25.11
N ARG A 107 -19.50 -6.45 -25.42
CA ARG A 107 -19.12 -5.03 -25.35
C ARG A 107 -18.78 -4.61 -23.92
N HIS A 108 -19.54 -5.09 -22.94
CA HIS A 108 -19.24 -4.85 -21.53
C HIS A 108 -17.90 -5.46 -21.10
N ILE A 109 -17.59 -6.68 -21.55
CA ILE A 109 -16.29 -7.33 -21.31
C ILE A 109 -15.15 -6.54 -21.99
N ALA A 110 -15.37 -6.03 -23.20
CA ALA A 110 -14.41 -5.17 -23.88
C ALA A 110 -14.17 -3.86 -23.09
N TRP A 111 -15.20 -3.26 -22.51
CA TRP A 111 -15.06 -2.11 -21.61
C TRP A 111 -14.25 -2.43 -20.36
N MET A 112 -14.48 -3.56 -19.69
CA MET A 112 -13.67 -3.99 -18.54
C MET A 112 -12.19 -4.15 -18.93
N THR A 113 -11.93 -4.65 -20.13
CA THR A 113 -10.58 -4.78 -20.67
C THR A 113 -9.94 -3.41 -20.91
N ALA A 114 -10.66 -2.47 -21.52
CA ALA A 114 -10.21 -1.10 -21.70
C ALA A 114 -9.93 -0.39 -20.37
N LEU A 115 -10.79 -0.58 -19.36
CA LEU A 115 -10.61 -0.06 -18.01
C LEU A 115 -9.33 -0.60 -17.35
N ARG A 116 -9.05 -1.91 -17.49
CA ARG A 116 -7.80 -2.49 -17.00
C ARG A 116 -6.57 -1.82 -17.61
N PHE A 117 -6.60 -1.51 -18.90
CA PHE A 117 -5.49 -0.83 -19.56
C PHE A 117 -5.37 0.63 -19.13
N SER A 118 -6.49 1.35 -18.97
CA SER A 118 -6.45 2.76 -18.53
C SER A 118 -5.88 2.90 -17.12
N LEU A 119 -6.24 2.01 -16.20
CA LEU A 119 -5.74 2.01 -14.82
C LEU A 119 -4.25 1.63 -14.70
N ARG A 120 -3.68 0.97 -15.72
CA ARG A 120 -2.25 0.60 -15.75
C ARG A 120 -1.39 1.66 -16.44
N ARG A 121 -1.99 2.73 -16.97
CA ARG A 121 -1.21 3.81 -17.58
C ARG A 121 -0.39 4.49 -16.48
N PRO A 122 0.92 4.72 -16.69
CA PRO A 122 1.70 5.52 -15.78
C PRO A 122 1.12 6.93 -15.79
N MET A 123 0.68 7.37 -14.63
CA MET A 123 0.23 8.73 -14.42
C MET A 123 1.41 9.55 -13.89
N PRO A 124 1.53 10.84 -14.25
CA PRO A 124 2.69 11.66 -13.91
C PRO A 124 2.76 12.12 -12.44
N TRP A 125 1.85 11.65 -11.59
CA TRP A 125 1.79 11.95 -10.16
C TRP A 125 2.16 10.73 -9.31
#